data_AF-A0A8S9GST8-F1
#
_entry.id   AF-A0A8S9GST8-F1
#
_cell.length_a   1.000
_cell.length_b   1.000
_cell.length_c   1.000
_cell.angle_alpha   90.00
_cell.angle_beta   90.00
_cell.angle_gamma   90.00
#
_symmetry.space_group_name_H-M   'P 1'
#
loop_
_entity.id
_entity.type
_entity.pdbx_description
1 polymer ?
#
loop_
_entity_poly.entity_id
_entity_poly.type
_entity_poly.pdbx_seq_one_letter_code
_entity_poly.pdbx_strand_id
1 'polypeptide(L)'
;MKVPKNPQRSEVNEQDCPGSCLRNCYCTAYFYDTGLGCLLWSGDLIDMQEFLTSGVTLHIRLAGSELKTSSNRSLVIVMTMVGCAFLVTVIVLLALRKVAKRREKNRNARLLFERMEALNSNESGAIAVNQNKLKELPLFEYQVLAAATENFAVTNKLGEGGFGSVYKGKLREGQEIAVKRLSQTSGQGLEEFVNEVVVISKLQHRNLVRLLGFCIEGEERMLVYEFMPGNSLDACLSDPVEQRLLDWKTRFNIIDGICRGLMYLHRDSRLRIIHRDLKGSNILLDENLNPKISDFGLARIFRGNEDEASTLRVVGTYGYMAPEYALGGLFSEKSDVFSLGVILLEIVSGRRNSSFNNDDQNLNLSAYAWKLWNDGEATTLVDPTERFNGDLDAKYRELKPSRAKAASVYS
;
A
#
# COMPACT_ATOMS: atom_id res chain seq x y z
N MET A 1 -30.51 -58.49 56.72
CA MET A 1 -30.26 -59.95 56.67
C MET A 1 -30.09 -60.51 58.08
N LYS A 2 -30.22 -61.85 58.25
CA LYS A 2 -29.71 -62.59 59.42
C LYS A 2 -28.18 -62.57 59.37
N VAL A 3 -27.53 -62.18 60.46
CA VAL A 3 -26.05 -62.19 60.54
C VAL A 3 -25.51 -63.62 60.61
N PRO A 4 -24.32 -63.89 60.03
CA PRO A 4 -23.70 -65.21 60.09
C PRO A 4 -23.42 -65.64 61.55
N LYS A 5 -23.38 -66.95 61.79
CA LYS A 5 -23.05 -67.50 63.12
C LYS A 5 -21.57 -67.26 63.49
N ASN A 6 -21.26 -67.37 64.78
CA ASN A 6 -19.91 -67.30 65.36
C ASN A 6 -19.13 -65.98 65.11
N PRO A 7 -19.70 -64.81 65.45
CA PRO A 7 -18.93 -63.56 65.39
C PRO A 7 -17.87 -63.50 66.49
N GLN A 8 -16.76 -62.82 66.21
CA GLN A 8 -15.81 -62.34 67.20
C GLN A 8 -16.23 -60.94 67.65
N ARG A 9 -16.40 -60.75 68.97
CA ARG A 9 -16.80 -59.47 69.54
C ARG A 9 -15.58 -58.58 69.77
N SER A 10 -15.68 -57.32 69.37
CA SER A 10 -14.65 -56.29 69.58
C SER A 10 -15.25 -55.12 70.36
N GLU A 11 -14.52 -54.63 71.36
CA GLU A 11 -14.95 -53.48 72.20
C GLU A 11 -14.59 -52.14 71.56
N VAL A 12 -14.95 -51.96 70.29
CA VAL A 12 -14.76 -50.70 69.56
C VAL A 12 -16.10 -50.06 69.29
N ASN A 13 -16.11 -48.72 69.25
CA ASN A 13 -17.30 -47.95 68.90
C ASN A 13 -17.69 -48.15 67.42
N GLU A 14 -18.84 -47.61 67.03
CA GLU A 14 -19.38 -47.72 65.67
C GLU A 14 -18.39 -47.22 64.59
N GLN A 15 -17.69 -46.12 64.85
CA GLN A 15 -16.76 -45.49 63.91
C GLN A 15 -15.47 -46.29 63.73
N ASP A 16 -15.02 -46.99 64.78
CA ASP A 16 -13.79 -47.76 64.79
C ASP A 16 -13.99 -49.22 64.36
N CYS A 17 -15.24 -49.71 64.31
CA CYS A 17 -15.58 -51.07 63.88
C CYS A 17 -15.10 -51.41 62.45
N PRO A 18 -15.29 -50.55 61.43
CA PRO A 18 -14.73 -50.78 60.10
C PRO A 18 -13.20 -50.85 60.11
N GLY A 19 -12.56 -49.96 60.87
CA GLY A 19 -11.10 -49.90 61.02
C GLY A 19 -10.53 -51.18 61.63
N SER A 20 -11.23 -51.77 62.61
CA SER A 20 -10.83 -53.04 63.21
C SER A 20 -10.90 -54.22 62.23
N CYS A 21 -11.91 -54.27 61.35
CA CYS A 21 -11.94 -55.26 60.28
C CYS A 21 -10.84 -55.04 59.24
N LEU A 22 -10.60 -53.79 58.83
CA LEU A 22 -9.57 -53.47 57.83
C LEU A 22 -8.14 -53.80 58.31
N ARG A 23 -7.85 -53.60 59.61
CA ARG A 23 -6.57 -53.93 60.24
C ARG A 23 -6.35 -55.43 60.43
N ASN A 24 -7.41 -56.23 60.49
CA ASN A 24 -7.31 -57.68 60.59
C ASN A 24 -7.34 -58.32 59.19
N CYS A 25 -6.22 -58.88 58.76
CA CYS A 25 -6.09 -59.50 57.43
C CYS A 25 -7.00 -60.72 57.22
N TYR A 26 -7.49 -61.33 58.30
CA TYR A 26 -8.42 -62.46 58.23
C TYR A 26 -9.90 -62.04 58.26
N CYS A 27 -10.20 -60.75 58.51
CA CYS A 27 -11.57 -60.28 58.58
C CYS A 27 -12.23 -60.26 57.20
N THR A 28 -13.37 -60.94 57.07
CA THR A 28 -14.17 -61.03 55.85
C THR A 28 -15.41 -60.13 55.91
N ALA A 29 -15.98 -59.90 57.10
CA ALA A 29 -17.11 -59.00 57.27
C ALA A 29 -17.19 -58.40 58.68
N TYR A 30 -17.90 -57.28 58.82
CA TYR A 30 -18.22 -56.67 60.10
C TYR A 30 -19.68 -56.20 60.18
N PHE A 31 -20.17 -56.07 61.40
CA PHE A 31 -21.49 -55.52 61.74
C PHE A 31 -21.37 -54.78 63.08
N TYR A 32 -22.16 -53.72 63.25
CA TYR A 32 -22.26 -52.98 64.50
C TYR A 32 -23.71 -52.85 64.93
N ASP A 33 -23.96 -53.12 66.21
CA ASP A 33 -25.26 -52.91 66.85
C ASP A 33 -25.08 -52.13 68.16
N THR A 34 -26.03 -51.27 68.49
CA THR A 34 -25.95 -50.47 69.72
C THR A 34 -26.08 -51.29 71.01
N GLY A 35 -26.67 -52.49 70.97
CA GLY A 35 -26.76 -53.42 72.10
C GLY A 35 -25.67 -54.50 72.11
N LEU A 36 -25.26 -54.99 70.94
CA LEU A 36 -24.26 -56.07 70.82
C LEU A 36 -22.82 -55.58 70.58
N GLY A 37 -22.62 -54.31 70.20
CA GLY A 37 -21.31 -53.76 69.86
C GLY A 37 -20.79 -54.24 68.50
N CYS A 38 -19.48 -54.09 68.27
CA CYS A 38 -18.84 -54.49 67.01
C CYS A 38 -18.63 -56.00 66.93
N LEU A 39 -19.15 -56.61 65.86
CA LEU A 39 -19.02 -58.03 65.53
C LEU A 39 -18.21 -58.20 64.24
N LEU A 40 -17.21 -59.07 64.28
CA LEU A 40 -16.28 -59.34 63.18
C LEU A 40 -16.33 -60.82 62.80
N TRP A 41 -16.22 -61.13 61.51
CA TRP A 41 -16.12 -62.51 61.01
C TRP A 41 -14.78 -62.74 60.31
N SER A 42 -14.22 -63.93 60.51
CA SER A 42 -13.00 -64.39 59.82
C SER A 42 -13.30 -65.70 59.10
N GLY A 43 -13.14 -65.73 57.77
CA GLY A 43 -13.45 -66.89 56.92
C GLY A 43 -14.84 -66.86 56.29
N ASP A 44 -15.36 -68.04 55.95
CA ASP A 44 -16.60 -68.20 55.18
C ASP A 44 -17.83 -67.74 55.97
N LEU A 45 -18.70 -66.98 55.31
CA LEU A 45 -19.94 -66.46 55.88
C LEU A 45 -21.07 -67.50 55.69
N ILE A 46 -21.31 -68.31 56.71
CA ILE A 46 -22.26 -69.44 56.67
C ILE A 46 -23.59 -69.05 57.34
N ASP A 47 -24.71 -69.57 56.81
CA ASP A 47 -26.08 -69.42 57.37
C ASP A 47 -26.62 -67.97 57.30
N MET A 48 -26.23 -67.23 56.25
CA MET A 48 -26.81 -65.94 55.91
C MET A 48 -28.19 -66.13 55.26
N GLN A 49 -29.19 -65.38 55.74
CA GLN A 49 -30.55 -65.43 55.20
C GLN A 49 -31.09 -64.01 55.02
N GLU A 50 -31.74 -63.78 53.88
CA GLU A 50 -32.39 -62.50 53.60
C GLU A 50 -33.86 -62.57 53.99
N PHE A 51 -34.31 -61.56 54.75
CA PHE A 51 -35.69 -61.43 55.18
C PHE A 51 -36.27 -60.17 54.53
N LEU A 52 -37.52 -60.25 54.08
CA LEU A 52 -38.17 -59.20 53.28
C LEU A 52 -38.59 -57.96 54.09
N THR A 53 -38.71 -58.07 55.42
CA THR A 53 -39.36 -57.03 56.25
C THR A 53 -38.55 -56.58 57.46
N SER A 54 -37.46 -57.27 57.83
CA SER A 54 -36.55 -56.83 58.90
C SER A 54 -35.16 -57.42 58.69
N GLY A 55 -34.12 -56.68 59.06
CA GLY A 55 -32.76 -57.17 58.94
C GLY A 55 -31.72 -56.11 59.23
N VAL A 56 -30.48 -56.55 59.37
CA VAL A 56 -29.33 -55.66 59.58
C VAL A 56 -28.40 -55.62 58.38
N THR A 57 -27.61 -54.55 58.29
CA THR A 57 -26.60 -54.33 57.23
C THR A 57 -25.29 -54.98 57.65
N LEU A 58 -24.90 -56.04 56.94
CA LEU A 58 -23.58 -56.67 57.07
C LEU A 58 -22.63 -56.06 56.04
N HIS A 59 -21.45 -55.62 56.47
CA HIS A 59 -20.43 -55.06 55.59
C HIS A 59 -19.38 -56.13 55.25
N ILE A 60 -19.24 -56.47 53.97
CA ILE A 60 -18.30 -57.49 53.49
C ILE A 60 -17.06 -56.78 52.91
N ARG A 61 -15.88 -57.29 53.26
CA ARG A 61 -14.59 -56.82 52.73
C ARG A 61 -14.35 -57.45 51.37
N LEU A 62 -14.22 -56.62 50.34
CA LEU A 62 -13.90 -57.02 48.97
C LEU A 62 -12.50 -56.53 48.57
N ALA A 63 -11.89 -57.19 47.58
CA ALA A 63 -10.62 -56.73 47.01
C ALA A 63 -10.87 -55.49 46.14
N GLY A 64 -9.94 -54.51 46.16
CA GLY A 64 -10.07 -53.29 45.36
C GLY A 64 -10.17 -53.55 43.84
N SER A 65 -9.64 -54.68 43.37
CA SER A 65 -9.75 -55.15 41.99
C SER A 65 -11.17 -55.58 41.58
N GLU A 66 -12.06 -55.82 42.53
CA GLU A 66 -13.45 -56.25 42.30
C GLU A 66 -14.42 -55.06 42.24
N LEU A 67 -13.98 -53.85 42.62
CA LEU A 67 -14.74 -52.62 42.41
C LEU A 67 -14.66 -52.18 40.93
N LYS A 68 -15.62 -52.62 40.09
CA LYS A 68 -15.77 -52.09 38.73
C LYS A 68 -16.26 -50.64 38.76
N THR A 69 -15.38 -49.67 38.61
CA THR A 69 -15.75 -48.28 38.32
C THR A 69 -15.71 -48.01 36.82
N SER A 70 -16.85 -47.67 36.17
CA SER A 70 -16.86 -47.23 34.78
C SER A 70 -16.17 -45.86 34.66
N SER A 71 -14.93 -45.87 34.18
CA SER A 71 -14.11 -44.65 34.16
C SER A 71 -14.44 -43.79 32.94
N ASN A 72 -15.14 -42.67 33.15
CA ASN A 72 -15.32 -41.60 32.16
C ASN A 72 -13.98 -41.01 31.64
N ARG A 73 -12.85 -41.41 32.22
CA ARG A 73 -11.50 -41.00 31.84
C ARG A 73 -11.16 -41.35 30.39
N SER A 74 -11.63 -42.49 29.88
CA SER A 74 -11.42 -42.87 28.48
C SER A 74 -12.15 -41.92 27.52
N LEU A 75 -13.34 -41.46 27.88
CA LEU A 75 -14.16 -40.57 27.04
C LEU A 75 -13.58 -39.14 27.02
N VAL A 76 -13.05 -38.67 28.15
CA VAL A 76 -12.35 -37.38 28.24
C VAL A 76 -11.09 -37.37 27.37
N ILE A 77 -10.29 -38.46 27.36
CA ILE A 77 -9.08 -38.56 26.54
C ILE A 77 -9.41 -38.55 25.04
N VAL A 78 -10.48 -39.22 24.62
CA VAL A 78 -10.90 -39.23 23.21
C VAL A 78 -11.34 -37.83 22.78
N MET A 79 -12.14 -37.15 23.60
CA MET A 79 -12.63 -35.79 23.28
C MET A 79 -11.49 -34.76 23.18
N THR A 80 -10.47 -34.85 24.05
CA THR A 80 -9.30 -33.96 23.96
C THR A 80 -8.45 -34.23 22.73
N MET A 81 -8.23 -35.50 22.37
CA MET A 81 -7.48 -35.87 21.16
C MET A 81 -8.16 -35.36 19.88
N VAL A 82 -9.49 -35.49 19.79
CA VAL A 82 -10.27 -34.96 18.65
C VAL A 82 -10.20 -33.44 18.60
N GLY A 83 -10.32 -32.77 19.74
CA GLY A 83 -10.17 -31.31 19.84
C GLY A 83 -8.80 -30.82 19.35
N CYS A 84 -7.72 -31.46 19.81
CA CYS A 84 -6.36 -31.14 19.36
C CYS A 84 -6.17 -31.39 17.86
N ALA A 85 -6.66 -32.52 17.33
CA ALA A 85 -6.56 -32.83 15.91
C ALA A 85 -7.30 -31.80 15.04
N PHE A 86 -8.51 -31.39 15.45
CA PHE A 86 -9.26 -30.33 14.76
C PHE A 86 -8.49 -29.01 14.75
N LEU A 87 -7.93 -28.61 15.90
CA LEU A 87 -7.18 -27.37 16.04
C LEU A 87 -5.91 -27.34 15.17
N VAL A 88 -5.17 -28.46 15.11
CA VAL A 88 -4.02 -28.63 14.21
C VAL A 88 -4.45 -28.53 12.75
N THR A 89 -5.56 -29.17 12.38
CA THR A 89 -6.07 -29.15 11.00
C THR A 89 -6.42 -27.73 10.57
N VAL A 90 -7.08 -26.95 11.44
CA VAL A 90 -7.38 -25.53 11.18
C VAL A 90 -6.10 -24.71 10.99
N ILE A 91 -5.09 -24.90 11.85
CA ILE A 91 -3.80 -24.19 11.73
C ILE A 91 -3.12 -24.53 10.40
N VAL A 92 -3.10 -25.81 10.00
CA VAL A 92 -2.51 -26.25 8.72
C VAL A 92 -3.27 -25.63 7.54
N LEU A 93 -4.60 -25.62 7.55
CA LEU A 93 -5.39 -25.00 6.49
C LEU A 93 -5.13 -23.49 6.38
N LEU A 94 -5.02 -22.78 7.50
CA LEU A 94 -4.69 -21.36 7.53
C LEU A 94 -3.27 -21.11 7.00
N ALA A 95 -2.31 -21.95 7.37
CA ALA A 95 -0.94 -21.88 6.86
C ALA A 95 -0.89 -22.12 5.34
N LEU A 96 -1.59 -23.15 4.83
CA LEU A 96 -1.67 -23.45 3.40
C LEU A 96 -2.32 -22.30 2.63
N ARG A 97 -3.40 -21.69 3.14
CA ARG A 97 -4.01 -20.50 2.55
C ARG A 97 -3.05 -19.31 2.51
N LYS A 98 -2.31 -19.07 3.60
CA LYS A 98 -1.32 -17.98 3.66
C LYS A 98 -0.16 -18.20 2.68
N VAL A 99 0.29 -19.44 2.52
CA VAL A 99 1.32 -19.81 1.53
C VAL A 99 0.80 -19.68 0.11
N ALA A 100 -0.44 -20.11 -0.17
CA ALA A 100 -1.06 -19.97 -1.48
C ALA A 100 -1.22 -18.49 -1.87
N LYS A 101 -1.74 -17.65 -0.97
CA LYS A 101 -1.88 -16.20 -1.19
C LYS A 101 -0.53 -15.51 -1.41
N ARG A 102 0.51 -15.89 -0.65
CA ARG A 102 1.89 -15.42 -0.88
C ARG A 102 2.45 -15.87 -2.23
N ARG A 103 2.22 -17.12 -2.63
CA ARG A 103 2.64 -17.64 -3.95
C ARG A 103 1.98 -16.88 -5.09
N GLU A 104 0.69 -16.59 -4.98
CA GLU A 104 -0.04 -15.80 -5.97
C GLU A 104 0.48 -14.36 -6.07
N LYS A 105 0.68 -13.67 -4.94
CA LYS A 105 1.30 -12.33 -4.89
C LYS A 105 2.67 -12.33 -5.57
N ASN A 106 3.53 -13.29 -5.23
CA ASN A 106 4.85 -13.41 -5.84
C ASN A 106 4.78 -13.76 -7.33
N ARG A 107 3.79 -14.56 -7.75
CA ARG A 107 3.56 -14.89 -9.16
C ARG A 107 3.13 -13.66 -9.95
N ASN A 108 2.19 -12.86 -9.44
CA ASN A 108 1.71 -11.64 -10.12
C ASN A 108 2.81 -10.58 -10.21
N ALA A 109 3.58 -10.39 -9.13
CA ALA A 109 4.76 -9.55 -9.17
C ALA A 109 5.76 -10.07 -10.22
N ARG A 110 6.09 -11.37 -10.21
CA ARG A 110 7.01 -11.99 -11.17
C ARG A 110 6.54 -11.87 -12.61
N LEU A 111 5.24 -12.07 -12.89
CA LEU A 111 4.65 -11.87 -14.22
C LEU A 111 4.70 -10.40 -14.65
N LEU A 112 4.55 -9.46 -13.72
CA LEU A 112 4.75 -8.04 -14.01
C LEU A 112 6.21 -7.72 -14.32
N PHE A 113 7.15 -8.27 -13.55
CA PHE A 113 8.59 -8.17 -13.85
C PHE A 113 8.93 -8.83 -15.20
N GLU A 114 8.34 -9.98 -15.52
CA GLU A 114 8.54 -10.68 -16.80
C GLU A 114 7.93 -9.90 -17.96
N ARG A 115 6.77 -9.26 -17.77
CA ARG A 115 6.17 -8.35 -18.76
C ARG A 115 6.98 -7.08 -18.94
N MET A 116 7.57 -6.54 -17.87
CA MET A 116 8.58 -5.47 -17.94
C MET A 116 9.80 -5.91 -18.75
N GLU A 117 10.30 -7.14 -18.54
CA GLU A 117 11.40 -7.71 -19.32
C GLU A 117 11.05 -7.94 -20.80
N ALA A 118 9.82 -8.38 -21.09
CA ALA A 118 9.32 -8.55 -22.46
C ALA A 118 9.20 -7.21 -23.21
N LEU A 119 8.68 -6.17 -22.57
CA LEU A 119 8.64 -4.82 -23.14
C LEU A 119 10.06 -4.25 -23.37
N ASN A 120 11.03 -4.64 -22.53
CA ASN A 120 12.42 -4.24 -22.71
C ASN A 120 13.14 -4.99 -23.85
N SER A 121 12.75 -6.24 -24.16
CA SER A 121 13.43 -7.12 -25.12
C SER A 121 12.91 -7.01 -26.56
N ASN A 122 11.66 -6.60 -26.77
CA ASN A 122 11.09 -6.43 -28.12
C ASN A 122 11.47 -5.12 -28.83
N GLU A 123 12.14 -4.18 -28.15
CA GLU A 123 12.83 -3.05 -28.77
C GLU A 123 14.35 -3.32 -28.71
N SER A 124 14.95 -3.54 -29.87
CA SER A 124 16.29 -4.10 -30.13
C SER A 124 17.45 -3.32 -29.47
N GLY A 125 17.78 -3.64 -28.23
CA GLY A 125 18.99 -3.12 -27.57
C GLY A 125 18.89 -3.19 -26.06
N ALA A 126 19.14 -4.37 -25.50
CA ALA A 126 19.01 -4.65 -24.08
C ALA A 126 19.84 -3.69 -23.21
N ILE A 127 19.18 -2.70 -22.60
CA ILE A 127 19.66 -2.14 -21.34
C ILE A 127 19.19 -3.13 -20.30
N ALA A 128 20.09 -4.02 -19.89
CA ALA A 128 19.88 -4.88 -18.74
C ALA A 128 19.39 -3.99 -17.60
N VAL A 129 18.10 -4.10 -17.26
CA VAL A 129 17.59 -3.61 -15.99
C VAL A 129 18.52 -4.23 -14.97
N ASN A 130 19.19 -3.40 -14.17
CA ASN A 130 19.89 -3.92 -13.03
C ASN A 130 18.79 -4.41 -12.09
N GLN A 131 18.40 -5.69 -12.25
CA GLN A 131 17.25 -6.34 -11.62
C GLN A 131 17.27 -6.15 -10.11
N ASN A 132 18.44 -5.87 -9.54
CA ASN A 132 18.66 -5.54 -8.14
C ASN A 132 17.93 -4.26 -7.70
N LYS A 133 17.94 -3.17 -8.49
CA LYS A 133 17.26 -1.90 -8.12
C LYS A 133 15.73 -1.99 -8.15
N LEU A 134 15.16 -2.76 -9.08
CA LEU A 134 13.71 -2.95 -9.16
C LEU A 134 13.22 -3.96 -8.10
N LYS A 135 14.10 -4.87 -7.64
CA LYS A 135 13.88 -5.73 -6.47
C LYS A 135 13.97 -4.99 -5.14
N GLU A 136 14.60 -3.81 -5.11
CA GLU A 136 14.72 -2.97 -3.91
C GLU A 136 13.46 -2.16 -3.61
N LEU A 137 12.57 -1.93 -4.59
CA LEU A 137 11.33 -1.21 -4.34
C LEU A 137 10.34 -2.04 -3.49
N PRO A 138 9.89 -1.52 -2.34
CA PRO A 138 8.92 -2.20 -1.47
C PRO A 138 7.61 -2.56 -2.17
N LEU A 139 7.20 -3.83 -2.04
CA LEU A 139 5.89 -4.32 -2.46
C LEU A 139 4.89 -4.29 -1.29
N PHE A 140 4.03 -3.29 -1.28
CA PHE A 140 3.01 -3.12 -0.24
C PHE A 140 1.91 -4.20 -0.36
N GLU A 141 1.24 -4.47 0.76
CA GLU A 141 -0.01 -5.25 0.79
C GLU A 141 -1.20 -4.29 0.67
N TYR A 142 -2.26 -4.69 -0.03
CA TYR A 142 -3.44 -3.85 -0.19
C TYR A 142 -3.98 -3.38 1.16
N GLN A 143 -4.06 -4.29 2.14
CA GLN A 143 -4.61 -3.97 3.46
C GLN A 143 -3.79 -2.93 4.22
N VAL A 144 -2.48 -2.85 3.97
CA VAL A 144 -1.61 -1.81 4.56
C VAL A 144 -1.95 -0.44 3.98
N LEU A 145 -2.10 -0.36 2.66
CA LEU A 145 -2.44 0.90 1.99
C LEU A 145 -3.88 1.33 2.28
N ALA A 146 -4.82 0.39 2.29
CA ALA A 146 -6.20 0.64 2.68
C ALA A 146 -6.28 1.17 4.12
N ALA A 147 -5.56 0.56 5.07
CA ALA A 147 -5.52 1.08 6.44
C ALA A 147 -4.88 2.48 6.51
N ALA A 148 -3.79 2.71 5.77
CA ALA A 148 -3.09 3.99 5.75
C ALA A 148 -3.92 5.14 5.18
N THR A 149 -4.85 4.86 4.26
CA THR A 149 -5.73 5.85 3.61
C THR A 149 -7.15 5.90 4.19
N GLU A 150 -7.40 5.21 5.31
CA GLU A 150 -8.75 5.04 5.90
C GLU A 150 -9.78 4.45 4.93
N ASN A 151 -9.37 3.37 4.26
CA ASN A 151 -10.09 2.69 3.19
C ASN A 151 -10.39 3.61 2.00
N PHE A 152 -9.40 4.42 1.60
CA PHE A 152 -9.53 5.37 0.48
C PHE A 152 -10.68 6.36 0.70
N ALA A 153 -10.78 6.87 1.93
CA ALA A 153 -11.79 7.85 2.30
C ALA A 153 -11.74 9.08 1.39
N VAL A 154 -12.90 9.61 1.02
CA VAL A 154 -13.00 10.81 0.17
C VAL A 154 -12.34 12.03 0.82
N THR A 155 -12.37 12.12 2.15
CA THR A 155 -11.66 13.16 2.93
C THR A 155 -10.15 13.13 2.76
N ASN A 156 -9.58 11.96 2.43
CA ASN A 156 -8.15 11.80 2.18
C ASN A 156 -7.81 11.91 0.68
N LYS A 157 -8.77 12.21 -0.20
CA LYS A 157 -8.51 12.33 -1.62
C LYS A 157 -7.79 13.64 -1.93
N LEU A 158 -6.61 13.53 -2.55
CA LEU A 158 -5.78 14.64 -2.98
C LEU A 158 -6.15 15.11 -4.40
N GLY A 159 -6.58 14.18 -5.25
CA GLY A 159 -6.95 14.49 -6.63
C GLY A 159 -7.45 13.28 -7.40
N GLU A 160 -7.98 13.53 -8.59
CA GLU A 160 -8.40 12.51 -9.55
C GLU A 160 -8.13 13.00 -10.97
N GLY A 161 -7.64 12.11 -11.82
CA GLY A 161 -7.43 12.37 -13.24
C GLY A 161 -7.68 11.13 -14.08
N GLY A 162 -7.34 11.21 -15.37
CA GLY A 162 -7.52 10.09 -16.31
C GLY A 162 -6.78 8.80 -15.90
N PHE A 163 -5.81 8.91 -15.00
CA PHE A 163 -4.97 7.82 -14.53
C PHE A 163 -5.41 7.23 -13.17
N GLY A 164 -6.49 7.75 -12.57
CA GLY A 164 -7.03 7.27 -11.31
C GLY A 164 -7.05 8.32 -10.21
N SER A 165 -7.32 7.87 -8.99
CA SER A 165 -7.45 8.73 -7.81
C SER A 165 -6.20 8.66 -6.93
N VAL A 166 -5.81 9.79 -6.35
CA VAL A 166 -4.67 9.91 -5.44
C VAL A 166 -5.18 10.22 -4.04
N TYR A 167 -4.68 9.49 -3.04
CA TYR A 167 -5.09 9.63 -1.65
C TYR A 167 -3.89 9.92 -0.75
N LYS A 168 -4.05 10.82 0.21
CA LYS A 168 -3.14 10.96 1.35
C LYS A 168 -3.29 9.73 2.24
N GLY A 169 -2.17 9.23 2.73
CA GLY A 169 -2.16 8.20 3.74
C GLY A 169 -1.04 8.40 4.75
N LYS A 170 -1.16 7.70 5.87
CA LYS A 170 -0.13 7.67 6.91
C LYS A 170 0.20 6.23 7.27
N LEU A 171 1.44 5.83 7.03
CA LEU A 171 1.94 4.51 7.43
C LEU A 171 2.00 4.41 8.96
N ARG A 172 2.05 3.18 9.49
CA ARG A 172 2.11 2.92 10.94
C ARG A 172 3.31 3.58 11.63
N GLU A 173 4.40 3.74 10.89
CA GLU A 173 5.63 4.38 11.34
C GLU A 173 5.54 5.91 11.36
N GLY A 174 4.39 6.47 10.98
CA GLY A 174 4.12 7.91 10.97
C GLY A 174 4.46 8.61 9.66
N GLN A 175 5.13 7.92 8.72
CA GLN A 175 5.45 8.45 7.40
C GLN A 175 4.18 8.77 6.60
N GLU A 176 4.05 10.02 6.16
CA GLU A 176 3.00 10.43 5.22
C GLU A 176 3.35 10.01 3.80
N ILE A 177 2.35 9.50 3.08
CA ILE A 177 2.47 8.97 1.72
C ILE A 177 1.33 9.46 0.83
N ALA A 178 1.57 9.47 -0.48
CA ALA A 178 0.54 9.63 -1.49
C ALA A 178 0.33 8.29 -2.22
N VAL A 179 -0.90 7.78 -2.23
CA VAL A 179 -1.27 6.52 -2.86
C VAL A 179 -2.08 6.81 -4.11
N LYS A 180 -1.46 6.64 -5.29
CA LYS A 180 -2.11 6.73 -6.60
C LYS A 180 -2.71 5.36 -6.92
N ARG A 181 -4.04 5.25 -6.82
CA ARG A 181 -4.80 4.04 -7.15
C ARG A 181 -5.28 4.17 -8.60
N LEU A 182 -4.77 3.31 -9.46
CA LEU A 182 -5.03 3.39 -10.89
C LEU A 182 -6.43 2.86 -11.22
N SER A 183 -7.08 3.49 -12.20
CA SER A 183 -8.43 3.09 -12.63
C SER A 183 -8.43 1.69 -13.25
N GLN A 184 -9.46 0.89 -12.90
CA GLN A 184 -9.67 -0.46 -13.43
C GLN A 184 -10.24 -0.46 -14.86
N THR A 185 -10.73 0.67 -15.36
CA THR A 185 -11.58 0.73 -16.56
C THR A 185 -10.83 0.84 -17.90
N SER A 186 -9.49 0.87 -17.92
CA SER A 186 -8.74 1.00 -19.18
C SER A 186 -7.54 0.04 -19.26
N GLY A 187 -7.34 -0.58 -20.44
CA GLY A 187 -6.11 -1.32 -20.74
C GLY A 187 -4.85 -0.44 -20.74
N GLN A 188 -5.03 0.87 -20.87
CA GLN A 188 -4.00 1.90 -20.79
C GLN A 188 -3.40 2.04 -19.38
N GLY A 189 -4.23 1.92 -18.33
CA GLY A 189 -3.76 2.08 -16.94
C GLY A 189 -2.70 1.06 -16.51
N LEU A 190 -2.72 -0.16 -17.06
CA LEU A 190 -1.68 -1.15 -16.78
C LEU A 190 -0.36 -0.84 -17.49
N GLU A 191 -0.40 -0.34 -18.72
CA GLU A 191 0.80 0.04 -19.48
C GLU A 191 1.49 1.22 -18.80
N GLU A 192 0.72 2.22 -18.39
CA GLU A 192 1.23 3.39 -17.66
C GLU A 192 1.76 3.01 -16.28
N PHE A 193 1.08 2.13 -15.53
CA PHE A 193 1.61 1.59 -14.28
C PHE A 193 3.01 1.00 -14.48
N VAL A 194 3.13 0.11 -15.46
CA VAL A 194 4.38 -0.58 -15.77
C VAL A 194 5.45 0.42 -16.15
N ASN A 195 5.11 1.36 -17.02
CA ASN A 195 6.03 2.38 -17.48
C ASN A 195 6.51 3.27 -16.34
N GLU A 196 5.59 3.74 -15.50
CA GLU A 196 5.88 4.59 -14.35
C GLU A 196 6.84 3.88 -13.40
N VAL A 197 6.58 2.62 -13.02
CA VAL A 197 7.50 1.81 -12.19
C VAL A 197 8.87 1.64 -12.85
N VAL A 198 8.93 1.32 -14.15
CA VAL A 198 10.19 1.06 -14.87
C VAL A 198 11.04 2.32 -15.02
N VAL A 199 10.41 3.47 -15.27
CA VAL A 199 11.10 4.74 -15.47
C VAL A 199 11.55 5.31 -14.13
N ILE A 200 10.61 5.53 -13.20
CA ILE A 200 10.91 6.26 -11.96
C ILE A 200 11.86 5.47 -11.03
N SER A 201 11.86 4.14 -11.07
CA SER A 201 12.80 3.30 -10.30
C SER A 201 14.26 3.48 -10.72
N LYS A 202 14.52 4.03 -11.91
CA LYS A 202 15.87 4.29 -12.43
C LYS A 202 16.33 5.72 -12.14
N LEU A 203 15.43 6.58 -11.69
CA LEU A 203 15.67 8.00 -11.52
C LEU A 203 15.88 8.33 -10.04
N GLN A 204 16.88 9.16 -9.77
CA GLN A 204 17.13 9.67 -8.43
C GLN A 204 17.65 11.09 -8.54
N HIS A 205 16.78 12.06 -8.26
CA HIS A 205 17.10 13.46 -8.32
C HIS A 205 16.19 14.26 -7.37
N ARG A 206 16.69 15.37 -6.83
CA ARG A 206 15.97 16.18 -5.82
C ARG A 206 14.71 16.84 -6.35
N ASN A 207 14.67 17.12 -7.66
CA ASN A 207 13.53 17.73 -8.35
C ASN A 207 12.65 16.71 -9.09
N LEU A 208 12.70 15.44 -8.72
CA LEU A 208 11.79 14.40 -9.18
C LEU A 208 11.10 13.76 -7.98
N VAL A 209 9.81 13.44 -8.11
CA VAL A 209 9.06 12.81 -7.01
C VAL A 209 9.56 11.38 -6.80
N ARG A 210 9.83 11.03 -5.54
CA ARG A 210 10.34 9.71 -5.17
C ARG A 210 9.22 8.68 -5.05
N LEU A 211 9.29 7.63 -5.87
CA LEU A 211 8.51 6.41 -5.68
C LEU A 211 9.05 5.64 -4.46
N LEU A 212 8.18 5.37 -3.50
CA LEU A 212 8.48 4.60 -2.29
C LEU A 212 8.16 3.12 -2.43
N GLY A 213 7.30 2.76 -3.39
CA GLY A 213 6.94 1.37 -3.68
C GLY A 213 5.64 1.28 -4.45
N PHE A 214 5.11 0.07 -4.54
CA PHE A 214 3.87 -0.20 -5.29
C PHE A 214 3.09 -1.37 -4.69
N CYS A 215 1.83 -1.52 -5.10
CA CYS A 215 0.96 -2.63 -4.73
C CYS A 215 0.35 -3.26 -5.97
N ILE A 216 0.40 -4.59 -6.01
CA ILE A 216 -0.23 -5.43 -7.04
C ILE A 216 -0.91 -6.59 -6.28
N GLU A 217 -2.24 -6.54 -6.15
CA GLU A 217 -3.03 -7.60 -5.51
C GLU A 217 -4.35 -7.74 -6.28
N GLY A 218 -4.60 -8.91 -6.92
CA GLY A 218 -5.73 -9.08 -7.83
C GLY A 218 -5.72 -8.06 -8.98
N GLU A 219 -6.77 -7.25 -9.08
CA GLU A 219 -6.91 -6.16 -10.05
C GLU A 219 -6.39 -4.81 -9.53
N GLU A 220 -6.02 -4.73 -8.25
CA GLU A 220 -5.53 -3.49 -7.65
C GLU A 220 -4.11 -3.20 -8.11
N ARG A 221 -3.92 -2.00 -8.66
CA ARG A 221 -2.62 -1.44 -9.04
C ARG A 221 -2.47 -0.09 -8.39
N MET A 222 -1.48 0.05 -7.51
CA MET A 222 -1.25 1.29 -6.78
C MET A 222 0.23 1.65 -6.76
N LEU A 223 0.51 2.94 -6.86
CA LEU A 223 1.84 3.52 -6.72
C LEU A 223 1.88 4.32 -5.42
N VAL A 224 2.98 4.19 -4.67
CA VAL A 224 3.16 4.84 -3.38
C VAL A 224 4.30 5.83 -3.49
N TYR A 225 3.99 7.12 -3.31
CA TYR A 225 4.92 8.24 -3.40
C TYR A 225 5.15 8.89 -2.05
N GLU A 226 6.24 9.65 -1.93
CA GLU A 226 6.35 10.66 -0.88
C GLU A 226 5.19 11.66 -0.97
N PHE A 227 4.64 12.06 0.18
CA PHE A 227 3.60 13.08 0.22
C PHE A 227 4.20 14.47 -0.03
N MET A 228 3.53 15.26 -0.87
CA MET A 228 3.95 16.61 -1.28
C MET A 228 2.95 17.62 -0.70
N PRO A 229 3.28 18.29 0.43
CA PRO A 229 2.32 19.13 1.15
C PRO A 229 2.00 20.45 0.45
N GLY A 230 2.88 20.94 -0.44
CA GLY A 230 2.70 22.17 -1.19
C GLY A 230 1.78 22.04 -2.41
N ASN A 231 1.07 20.91 -2.55
CA ASN A 231 0.19 20.61 -3.70
C ASN A 231 0.92 20.69 -5.06
N SER A 232 0.16 20.70 -6.14
CA SER A 232 0.66 20.92 -7.49
C SER A 232 0.76 22.41 -7.82
N LEU A 233 1.69 22.78 -8.70
CA LEU A 233 1.92 24.15 -9.12
C LEU A 233 0.65 24.78 -9.71
N ASP A 234 -0.13 24.03 -10.49
CA ASP A 234 -1.39 24.55 -11.04
C ASP A 234 -2.40 24.88 -9.93
N ALA A 235 -2.49 24.08 -8.88
CA ALA A 235 -3.35 24.35 -7.73
C ALA A 235 -2.91 25.62 -7.00
N CYS A 236 -1.60 25.79 -6.76
CA CYS A 236 -1.06 27.00 -6.15
C CYS A 236 -1.29 28.26 -6.98
N LEU A 237 -1.19 28.17 -8.31
CA LEU A 237 -1.47 29.29 -9.22
C LEU A 237 -2.98 29.61 -9.34
N SER A 238 -3.84 28.68 -8.92
CA SER A 238 -5.30 28.84 -9.00
C SER A 238 -5.91 29.45 -7.76
N ASP A 239 -5.31 29.19 -6.61
CA ASP A 239 -5.79 29.66 -5.33
C ASP A 239 -5.16 31.04 -5.02
N PRO A 240 -5.97 32.11 -4.90
CA PRO A 240 -5.43 33.46 -4.65
C PRO A 240 -4.63 33.60 -3.34
N VAL A 241 -4.83 32.71 -2.37
CA VAL A 241 -4.09 32.70 -1.10
C VAL A 241 -2.73 32.04 -1.31
N GLU A 242 -2.70 30.86 -1.92
CA GLU A 242 -1.47 30.13 -2.23
C GLU A 242 -0.59 30.90 -3.22
N GLN A 243 -1.20 31.54 -4.22
CA GLN A 243 -0.51 32.35 -5.21
C GLN A 243 0.30 33.50 -4.59
N ARG A 244 -0.17 34.06 -3.46
CA ARG A 244 0.55 35.13 -2.73
C ARG A 244 1.81 34.62 -2.02
N LEU A 245 1.93 33.32 -1.80
CA LEU A 245 3.14 32.70 -1.26
C LEU A 245 4.23 32.57 -2.34
N LEU A 246 3.84 32.59 -3.61
CA LEU A 246 4.72 32.49 -4.77
C LEU A 246 5.23 33.88 -5.17
N ASP A 247 6.08 34.49 -4.34
CA ASP A 247 6.80 35.70 -4.76
C ASP A 247 7.75 35.42 -5.95
N TRP A 248 8.20 36.45 -6.65
CA TRP A 248 9.09 36.27 -7.80
C TRP A 248 10.33 35.40 -7.51
N LYS A 249 10.91 35.52 -6.31
CA LYS A 249 12.07 34.71 -5.91
C LYS A 249 11.70 33.23 -5.85
N THR A 250 10.55 32.90 -5.25
CA THR A 250 10.03 31.54 -5.15
C THR A 250 9.67 31.00 -6.53
N ARG A 251 9.00 31.80 -7.37
CA ARG A 251 8.72 31.44 -8.78
C ARG A 251 9.99 31.12 -9.56
N PHE A 252 11.03 31.94 -9.42
CA PHE A 252 12.32 31.69 -10.06
C PHE A 252 12.97 30.41 -9.56
N ASN A 253 12.94 30.14 -8.26
CA ASN A 253 13.45 28.88 -7.69
C ASN A 253 12.69 27.66 -8.21
N ILE A 254 11.36 27.79 -8.38
CA ILE A 254 10.51 26.76 -9.00
C ILE A 254 10.95 26.54 -10.45
N ILE A 255 11.13 27.60 -11.24
CA ILE A 255 11.61 27.49 -12.62
C ILE A 255 12.97 26.79 -12.68
N ASP A 256 13.94 27.23 -11.87
CA ASP A 256 15.28 26.63 -11.80
C ASP A 256 15.21 25.15 -11.42
N GLY A 257 14.42 24.79 -10.43
CA GLY A 257 14.24 23.40 -10.01
C GLY A 257 13.60 22.50 -11.08
N ILE A 258 12.59 23.00 -11.81
CA ILE A 258 11.99 22.27 -12.94
C ILE A 258 13.05 22.06 -14.03
N CYS A 259 13.79 23.10 -14.39
CA CYS A 259 14.86 23.03 -15.39
C CYS A 259 15.94 22.00 -15.00
N ARG A 260 16.36 21.96 -13.73
CA ARG A 260 17.31 20.95 -13.24
C ARG A 260 16.73 19.54 -13.33
N GLY A 261 15.47 19.36 -12.95
CA GLY A 261 14.77 18.08 -13.09
C GLY A 261 14.73 17.61 -14.54
N LEU A 262 14.39 18.50 -15.47
CA LEU A 262 14.29 18.18 -16.88
C LEU A 262 15.66 17.93 -17.54
N MET A 263 16.67 18.73 -17.20
CA MET A 263 18.06 18.52 -17.62
C MET A 263 18.56 17.13 -17.19
N TYR A 264 18.24 16.73 -15.96
CA TYR A 264 18.57 15.39 -15.48
C TYR A 264 17.89 14.30 -16.32
N LEU A 265 16.60 14.43 -16.65
CA LEU A 265 15.90 13.45 -17.48
C LEU A 265 16.50 13.34 -18.89
N HIS A 266 16.90 14.47 -19.50
CA HIS A 266 17.35 14.51 -20.88
C HIS A 266 18.84 14.18 -21.06
N ARG A 267 19.69 14.60 -20.12
CA ARG A 267 21.15 14.65 -20.32
C ARG A 267 21.96 13.98 -19.20
N ASP A 268 21.63 14.21 -17.92
CA ASP A 268 22.48 13.76 -16.81
C ASP A 268 22.13 12.37 -16.25
N SER A 269 20.94 11.87 -16.58
CA SER A 269 20.57 10.48 -16.34
C SER A 269 21.31 9.55 -17.30
N ARG A 270 21.65 8.34 -16.83
CA ARG A 270 22.20 7.27 -17.69
C ARG A 270 21.28 6.96 -18.88
N LEU A 271 19.98 7.17 -18.69
CA LEU A 271 18.96 7.00 -19.72
C LEU A 271 18.40 8.37 -20.09
N ARG A 272 18.39 8.67 -21.38
CA ARG A 272 17.64 9.81 -21.90
C ARG A 272 16.15 9.51 -21.83
N ILE A 273 15.38 10.33 -21.13
CA ILE A 273 13.96 10.11 -20.87
C ILE A 273 13.18 11.34 -21.32
N ILE A 274 12.20 11.14 -22.21
CA ILE A 274 11.25 12.17 -22.62
C ILE A 274 9.97 11.99 -21.81
N HIS A 275 9.51 13.03 -21.11
CA HIS A 275 8.38 12.97 -20.20
C HIS A 275 7.04 12.87 -20.95
N ARG A 276 6.86 13.65 -22.03
CA ARG A 276 5.69 13.73 -22.91
C ARG A 276 4.38 14.25 -22.31
N ASP A 277 4.27 14.35 -20.98
CA ASP A 277 3.10 14.96 -20.31
C ASP A 277 3.52 15.97 -19.23
N LEU A 278 4.49 16.84 -19.54
CA LEU A 278 4.91 17.88 -18.62
C LEU A 278 3.85 19.00 -18.58
N LYS A 279 3.35 19.35 -17.39
CA LYS A 279 2.31 20.37 -17.17
C LYS A 279 2.32 20.85 -15.72
N GLY A 280 1.67 21.98 -15.42
CA GLY A 280 1.61 22.54 -14.06
C GLY A 280 1.10 21.54 -13.00
N SER A 281 0.10 20.72 -13.31
CA SER A 281 -0.41 19.70 -12.37
C SER A 281 0.54 18.53 -12.10
N ASN A 282 1.55 18.36 -12.95
CA ASN A 282 2.58 17.33 -12.77
C ASN A 282 3.85 17.88 -12.07
N ILE A 283 3.87 19.17 -11.70
CA ILE A 283 4.91 19.77 -10.86
C ILE A 283 4.37 19.87 -9.43
N LEU A 284 4.87 19.03 -8.52
CA LEU A 284 4.48 19.04 -7.11
C LEU A 284 5.46 19.85 -6.27
N LEU A 285 4.99 20.47 -5.20
CA LEU A 285 5.79 21.31 -4.31
C LEU A 285 5.95 20.65 -2.93
N ASP A 286 7.18 20.65 -2.41
CA ASP A 286 7.44 20.17 -1.05
C ASP A 286 7.11 21.24 0.00
N GLU A 287 7.39 20.94 1.28
CA GLU A 287 7.15 21.85 2.40
C GLU A 287 7.88 23.20 2.29
N ASN A 288 8.96 23.25 1.51
CA ASN A 288 9.78 24.44 1.27
C ASN A 288 9.52 25.04 -0.12
N LEU A 289 8.43 24.63 -0.79
CA LEU A 289 8.06 25.04 -2.14
C LEU A 289 9.10 24.68 -3.21
N ASN A 290 9.94 23.66 -2.97
CA ASN A 290 10.82 23.15 -4.03
C ASN A 290 10.01 22.27 -5.00
N PRO A 291 10.24 22.42 -6.32
CA PRO A 291 9.49 21.67 -7.32
C PRO A 291 10.03 20.25 -7.49
N LYS A 292 9.11 19.31 -7.71
CA LYS A 292 9.38 17.94 -8.12
C LYS A 292 8.48 17.52 -9.27
N ILE A 293 9.09 17.05 -10.36
CA ILE A 293 8.38 16.51 -11.51
C ILE A 293 7.82 15.13 -11.15
N SER A 294 6.58 14.88 -11.54
CA SER A 294 5.80 13.68 -11.24
C SER A 294 5.09 13.14 -12.50
N ASP A 295 4.47 11.97 -12.37
CA ASP A 295 3.63 11.33 -13.39
C ASP A 295 4.37 10.87 -14.66
N PHE A 296 5.20 9.84 -14.50
CA PHE A 296 6.01 9.25 -15.57
C PHE A 296 5.25 8.17 -16.37
N GLY A 297 3.93 8.05 -16.21
CA GLY A 297 3.12 7.03 -16.88
C GLY A 297 3.24 7.08 -18.40
N LEU A 298 3.44 8.27 -18.97
CA LEU A 298 3.62 8.48 -20.41
C LEU A 298 5.08 8.66 -20.84
N ALA A 299 6.07 8.56 -19.94
CA ALA A 299 7.46 8.81 -20.29
C ALA A 299 8.02 7.77 -21.29
N ARG A 300 9.06 8.13 -22.06
CA ARG A 300 9.76 7.22 -22.98
C ARG A 300 11.26 7.28 -22.77
N ILE A 301 11.91 6.13 -22.81
CA ILE A 301 13.37 6.02 -22.76
C ILE A 301 13.89 5.99 -24.20
N PHE A 302 14.76 6.94 -24.56
CA PHE A 302 15.51 6.93 -25.81
C PHE A 302 16.74 6.06 -25.66
N ARG A 303 17.09 5.30 -26.71
CA ARG A 303 18.22 4.37 -26.69
C ARG A 303 19.34 4.85 -27.63
N GLY A 304 20.59 4.65 -27.21
CA GLY A 304 21.76 4.99 -28.01
C GLY A 304 21.84 6.49 -28.36
N ASN A 305 21.96 6.79 -29.66
CA ASN A 305 22.04 8.15 -30.19
C ASN A 305 20.71 8.63 -30.80
N GLU A 306 19.58 8.05 -30.42
CA GLU A 306 18.27 8.54 -30.84
C GLU A 306 18.03 9.96 -30.28
N ASP A 307 17.93 10.95 -31.17
CA ASP A 307 17.59 12.33 -30.82
C ASP A 307 16.10 12.62 -30.99
N GLU A 308 15.36 11.78 -31.73
CA GLU A 308 13.95 11.94 -32.06
C GLU A 308 13.29 10.58 -32.34
N ALA A 309 12.00 10.45 -32.03
CA ALA A 309 11.20 9.27 -32.30
C ALA A 309 9.76 9.65 -32.71
N SER A 310 9.04 8.74 -33.38
CA SER A 310 7.64 8.93 -33.77
C SER A 310 6.72 7.86 -33.18
N THR A 311 5.45 8.20 -33.00
CA THR A 311 4.42 7.28 -32.49
C THR A 311 3.11 7.50 -33.22
N LEU A 312 2.38 6.42 -33.52
CA LEU A 312 1.01 6.49 -34.03
C LEU A 312 0.00 6.87 -32.94
N ARG A 313 0.35 6.66 -31.67
CA ARG A 313 -0.49 6.95 -30.50
C ARG A 313 -0.01 8.24 -29.85
N VAL A 314 -0.66 9.35 -30.19
CA VAL A 314 -0.45 10.67 -29.57
C VAL A 314 -1.22 10.72 -28.26
N VAL A 315 -0.49 10.92 -27.16
CA VAL A 315 -1.00 11.00 -25.79
C VAL A 315 -0.30 12.13 -25.03
N GLY A 316 -1.03 12.81 -24.16
CA GLY A 316 -0.55 13.96 -23.40
C GLY A 316 -1.67 14.97 -23.19
N THR A 317 -1.34 16.09 -22.53
CA THR A 317 -2.32 17.13 -22.20
C THR A 317 -2.35 18.22 -23.28
N TYR A 318 -3.53 18.45 -23.86
CA TYR A 318 -3.74 19.54 -24.82
C TYR A 318 -3.36 20.90 -24.22
N GLY A 319 -2.77 21.75 -25.05
CA GLY A 319 -2.23 23.05 -24.62
C GLY A 319 -0.78 22.99 -24.11
N TYR A 320 -0.25 21.81 -23.79
CA TYR A 320 1.16 21.60 -23.42
C TYR A 320 1.93 20.78 -24.46
N MET A 321 1.23 20.04 -25.33
CA MET A 321 1.86 19.27 -26.39
C MET A 321 2.47 20.17 -27.46
N ALA A 322 3.71 19.87 -27.83
CA ALA A 322 4.37 20.51 -28.96
C ALA A 322 3.61 20.22 -30.27
N PRO A 323 3.55 21.19 -31.21
CA PRO A 323 2.76 21.05 -32.43
C PRO A 323 3.21 19.88 -33.31
N GLU A 324 4.51 19.63 -33.43
CA GLU A 324 5.07 18.50 -34.17
C GLU A 324 4.66 17.14 -33.57
N TYR A 325 4.52 17.08 -32.25
CA TYR A 325 4.05 15.89 -31.54
C TYR A 325 2.54 15.71 -31.71
N ALA A 326 1.76 16.78 -31.55
CA ALA A 326 0.31 16.76 -31.68
C ALA A 326 -0.15 16.39 -33.10
N LEU A 327 0.56 16.88 -34.12
CA LEU A 327 0.19 16.70 -35.53
C LEU A 327 0.78 15.42 -36.14
N GLY A 328 2.05 15.13 -35.85
CA GLY A 328 2.81 14.07 -36.51
C GLY A 328 3.23 12.93 -35.60
N GLY A 329 2.93 13.00 -34.30
CA GLY A 329 3.40 12.03 -33.31
C GLY A 329 4.92 12.05 -33.11
N LEU A 330 5.60 13.11 -33.55
CA LEU A 330 7.04 13.27 -33.45
C LEU A 330 7.41 13.83 -32.08
N PHE A 331 8.26 13.14 -31.33
CA PHE A 331 8.67 13.61 -30.01
C PHE A 331 10.18 13.52 -29.81
N SER A 332 10.70 14.46 -29.03
CA SER A 332 12.11 14.57 -28.65
C SER A 332 12.23 15.33 -27.33
N GLU A 333 13.45 15.62 -26.89
CA GLU A 333 13.69 16.56 -25.79
C GLU A 333 13.01 17.92 -26.03
N LYS A 334 12.87 18.33 -27.28
CA LYS A 334 12.27 19.63 -27.64
C LYS A 334 10.77 19.66 -27.40
N SER A 335 10.11 18.50 -27.43
CA SER A 335 8.70 18.41 -27.09
C SER A 335 8.45 18.73 -25.62
N ASP A 336 9.30 18.23 -24.71
CA ASP A 336 9.22 18.62 -23.29
C ASP A 336 9.64 20.08 -23.06
N VAL A 337 10.59 20.61 -23.85
CA VAL A 337 11.00 22.03 -23.78
C VAL A 337 9.86 22.95 -24.19
N PHE A 338 9.05 22.57 -25.18
CA PHE A 338 7.84 23.31 -25.53
C PHE A 338 6.86 23.33 -24.34
N SER A 339 6.60 22.18 -23.72
CA SER A 339 5.74 22.08 -22.53
C SER A 339 6.28 22.91 -21.37
N LEU A 340 7.60 22.91 -21.14
CA LEU A 340 8.26 23.78 -20.17
C LEU A 340 7.98 25.25 -20.47
N GLY A 341 8.08 25.67 -21.74
CA GLY A 341 7.76 27.03 -22.15
C GLY A 341 6.35 27.46 -21.74
N VAL A 342 5.36 26.59 -21.91
CA VAL A 342 3.98 26.85 -21.46
C VAL A 342 3.93 27.02 -19.93
N ILE A 343 4.59 26.16 -19.17
CA ILE A 343 4.65 26.24 -17.70
C ILE A 343 5.33 27.54 -17.26
N LEU A 344 6.38 27.99 -17.95
CA LEU A 344 7.02 29.29 -17.65
C LEU A 344 6.04 30.45 -17.84
N LEU A 345 5.21 30.41 -18.89
CA LEU A 345 4.17 31.42 -19.08
C LEU A 345 3.12 31.38 -17.97
N GLU A 346 2.73 30.20 -17.48
CA GLU A 346 1.82 30.07 -16.34
C GLU A 346 2.42 30.68 -15.07
N ILE A 347 3.69 30.38 -14.78
CA ILE A 347 4.40 30.90 -13.60
C ILE A 347 4.56 32.42 -13.70
N VAL A 348 4.95 32.97 -14.85
CA VAL A 348 5.18 34.41 -14.99
C VAL A 348 3.87 35.19 -14.96
N SER A 349 2.82 34.66 -15.57
CA SER A 349 1.52 35.35 -15.64
C SER A 349 0.65 35.16 -14.41
N GLY A 350 0.93 34.13 -13.60
CA GLY A 350 0.01 33.73 -12.54
C GLY A 350 -1.31 33.15 -13.07
N ARG A 351 -1.37 32.75 -14.35
CA ARG A 351 -2.60 32.26 -14.99
C ARG A 351 -2.42 30.83 -15.49
N ARG A 352 -3.40 29.97 -15.23
CA ARG A 352 -3.44 28.62 -15.79
C ARG A 352 -3.76 28.63 -17.27
N ASN A 353 -3.05 27.82 -18.04
CA ASN A 353 -3.29 27.57 -19.46
C ASN A 353 -4.62 26.84 -19.71
N SER A 354 -5.01 25.89 -18.84
CA SER A 354 -6.24 25.10 -18.99
C SER A 354 -7.54 25.89 -18.77
N SER A 355 -7.46 27.00 -18.03
CA SER A 355 -8.60 27.90 -17.78
C SER A 355 -8.44 29.26 -18.46
N PHE A 356 -7.46 29.40 -19.36
CA PHE A 356 -7.23 30.66 -20.07
C PHE A 356 -8.25 30.79 -21.20
N ASN A 357 -9.32 31.52 -20.92
CA ASN A 357 -10.18 32.08 -21.95
C ASN A 357 -10.00 33.59 -21.92
N ASN A 358 -9.38 34.13 -22.97
CA ASN A 358 -9.51 35.54 -23.25
C ASN A 358 -10.84 35.73 -24.00
N ASP A 359 -11.88 36.14 -23.27
CA ASP A 359 -13.27 36.26 -23.75
C ASP A 359 -13.40 37.10 -25.03
N ASP A 360 -12.41 37.94 -25.34
CA ASP A 360 -12.41 38.79 -26.53
C ASP A 360 -11.81 38.12 -27.79
N GLN A 361 -10.97 37.07 -27.68
CA GLN A 361 -10.16 36.58 -28.82
C GLN A 361 -9.95 35.05 -28.94
N ASN A 362 -10.47 34.21 -28.04
CA ASN A 362 -10.30 32.73 -28.09
C ASN A 362 -8.83 32.26 -28.23
N LEU A 363 -7.86 33.06 -27.76
CA LEU A 363 -6.44 32.71 -27.78
C LEU A 363 -6.09 31.85 -26.57
N ASN A 364 -5.28 30.80 -26.76
CA ASN A 364 -4.62 30.12 -25.64
C ASN A 364 -3.49 30.99 -25.05
N LEU A 365 -2.99 30.63 -23.86
CA LEU A 365 -2.01 31.45 -23.14
C LEU A 365 -0.74 31.71 -23.97
N SER A 366 -0.29 30.70 -24.72
CA SER A 366 0.89 30.82 -25.59
C SER A 366 0.69 31.82 -26.73
N ALA A 367 -0.46 31.76 -27.40
CA ALA A 367 -0.82 32.68 -28.48
C ALA A 367 -1.04 34.11 -27.96
N TYR A 368 -1.64 34.25 -26.77
CA TYR A 368 -1.80 35.54 -26.12
C TYR A 368 -0.46 36.17 -25.73
N ALA A 369 0.44 35.40 -25.10
CA ALA A 369 1.79 35.84 -24.78
C ALA A 369 2.58 36.26 -26.03
N TRP A 370 2.47 35.49 -27.12
CA TRP A 370 3.10 35.82 -28.39
C TRP A 370 2.57 37.12 -29.00
N LYS A 371 1.27 37.36 -28.92
CA LYS A 371 0.66 38.63 -29.35
C LYS A 371 1.22 39.81 -28.57
N LEU A 372 1.17 39.76 -27.23
CA LEU A 372 1.70 40.82 -26.37
C LEU A 372 3.18 41.10 -26.65
N TRP A 373 3.98 40.05 -26.89
CA TRP A 373 5.38 40.19 -27.26
C TRP A 373 5.56 40.99 -28.57
N ASN A 374 4.78 40.65 -29.61
CA ASN A 374 4.86 41.32 -30.91
C ASN A 374 4.35 42.76 -30.88
N ASP A 375 3.34 43.03 -30.06
CA ASP A 375 2.75 44.36 -29.87
C ASP A 375 3.63 45.26 -28.99
N GLY A 376 4.64 44.69 -28.33
CA GLY A 376 5.55 45.43 -27.47
C GLY A 376 5.11 45.53 -26.01
N GLU A 377 4.05 44.83 -25.63
CA GLU A 377 3.34 44.89 -24.34
C GLU A 377 3.61 43.66 -23.46
N ALA A 378 4.80 43.04 -23.57
CA ALA A 378 5.13 41.82 -22.84
C ALA A 378 5.01 41.96 -21.31
N THR A 379 5.20 43.17 -20.77
CA THR A 379 5.04 43.46 -19.34
C THR A 379 3.59 43.32 -18.85
N THR A 380 2.60 43.39 -19.74
CA THR A 380 1.18 43.17 -19.42
C THR A 380 0.89 41.70 -19.10
N LEU A 381 1.73 40.77 -19.55
CA LEU A 381 1.57 39.35 -19.28
C LEU A 381 1.86 39.00 -17.81
N VAL A 382 2.77 39.75 -17.19
CA VAL A 382 3.25 39.52 -15.82
C VAL A 382 2.10 39.56 -14.81
N ASP A 383 2.15 38.66 -13.83
CA ASP A 383 1.23 38.63 -12.70
C ASP A 383 1.09 40.04 -12.07
N PRO A 384 -0.12 40.64 -12.06
CA PRO A 384 -0.35 41.99 -11.54
C PRO A 384 -0.01 42.15 -10.06
N THR A 385 0.06 41.05 -9.32
CA THR A 385 0.39 41.05 -7.88
C THR A 385 1.90 41.17 -7.62
N GLU A 386 2.73 40.93 -8.64
CA GLU A 386 4.18 41.09 -8.54
C GLU A 386 4.56 42.57 -8.71
N ARG A 387 5.05 43.18 -7.62
CA ARG A 387 5.75 44.46 -7.71
C ARG A 387 7.19 44.21 -8.13
N PHE A 388 7.41 44.15 -9.43
CA PHE A 388 8.77 44.23 -9.95
C PHE A 388 9.36 45.60 -9.60
N ASN A 389 10.26 45.64 -8.61
CA ASN A 389 11.12 46.80 -8.38
C ASN A 389 11.86 47.08 -9.69
N GLY A 390 11.59 48.26 -10.27
CA GLY A 390 11.75 48.53 -11.69
C GLY A 390 13.13 48.23 -12.25
N ASP A 391 13.19 47.22 -13.13
CA ASP A 391 14.31 46.99 -14.06
C ASP A 391 13.92 46.12 -15.27
N LEU A 392 12.70 45.56 -15.30
CA LEU A 392 12.19 44.78 -16.44
C LEU A 392 12.09 45.62 -17.71
N ASP A 393 11.66 46.87 -17.60
CA ASP A 393 11.47 47.76 -18.74
C ASP A 393 12.81 48.12 -19.42
N ALA A 394 13.91 48.19 -18.64
CA ALA A 394 15.25 48.43 -19.13
C ALA A 394 15.85 47.17 -19.81
N LYS A 395 15.77 46.00 -19.15
CA LYS A 395 16.20 44.72 -19.73
C LYS A 395 15.37 44.28 -20.95
N TYR A 396 14.07 44.57 -20.96
CA TYR A 396 13.20 44.31 -22.10
C TYR A 396 13.61 45.13 -23.34
N ARG A 397 14.05 46.38 -23.15
CA ARG A 397 14.60 47.21 -24.23
C ARG A 397 15.93 46.69 -24.74
N GLU A 398 16.77 46.09 -23.89
CA GLU A 398 18.03 45.46 -24.29
C GLU A 398 17.84 44.12 -25.03
N LEU A 399 16.83 43.33 -24.65
CA LEU A 399 16.56 42.00 -25.23
C LEU A 399 15.74 42.04 -26.51
N LYS A 400 15.15 43.19 -26.88
CA LYS A 400 14.37 43.34 -28.11
C LYS A 400 15.26 43.02 -29.31
N PRO A 401 15.02 41.93 -30.06
CA PRO A 401 15.76 41.70 -31.29
C PRO A 401 15.41 42.86 -32.22
N SER A 402 16.41 43.53 -32.79
CA SER A 402 16.16 44.44 -33.91
C SER A 402 15.36 43.64 -34.94
N ARG A 403 14.16 44.11 -35.31
CA ARG A 403 13.25 43.47 -36.29
C ARG A 403 13.96 43.03 -37.60
N ALA A 404 15.15 43.54 -37.87
CA ALA A 404 16.01 43.17 -38.99
C ALA A 404 16.61 41.74 -38.99
N LYS A 405 16.73 41.05 -37.85
CA LYS A 405 17.45 39.74 -37.82
C LYS A 405 16.57 38.48 -37.93
N ALA A 406 15.26 38.59 -37.77
CA ALA A 406 14.36 37.43 -37.90
C ALA A 406 13.92 37.16 -39.36
N ALA A 407 14.09 38.13 -40.26
CA ALA A 407 13.72 38.00 -41.68
C ALA A 407 14.79 37.31 -42.55
N SER A 408 16.03 37.16 -42.07
CA SER A 408 17.15 36.59 -42.87
C SER A 408 17.34 35.08 -42.74
N VAL A 409 16.42 34.37 -42.06
CA VAL A 409 16.44 32.90 -41.98
C VAL A 409 15.45 32.26 -42.96
N TYR A 410 14.63 33.08 -43.63
CA TYR A 410 13.67 32.66 -44.66
C TYR A 410 13.88 33.34 -46.03
N SER A 411 15.09 33.89 -46.29
CA SER A 411 15.50 34.40 -47.60
C SER A 411 16.65 33.59 -48.19
#